data_AF-A0A2N4YVJ4-F1
#
_entry.id   AF-A0A2N4YVJ4-F1
#
_cell.length_a   1.000
_cell.length_b   1.000
_cell.length_c   1.000
_cell.angle_alpha   90.00
_cell.angle_beta   90.00
_cell.angle_gamma   90.00
#
_symmetry.space_group_name_H-M   'P 1'
#
loop_
_entity.id
_entity.type
_entity.pdbx_description
1 polymer ?
#
loop_
_entity_poly.entity_id
_entity_poly.type
_entity_poly.pdbx_seq_one_letter_code
_entity_poly.pdbx_strand_id
1 'polypeptide(L)'
;GKVLRYVGNIEEDGTCRVKIAAVDGNDPLFKVKNGENALAFYSHYYQPLPLVLRGYGAGNDVTAAGVFADLLRTLSWKLGV
;
A
#
# COMPACT_ATOMS: atom_id res chain seq x y z
N GLY A 1 -21.66 -8.13 -5.65
CA GLY A 1 -20.83 -9.24 -6.16
C GLY A 1 -19.42 -9.13 -5.59
N LYS A 2 -18.62 -10.19 -5.66
CA LYS A 2 -17.19 -10.18 -5.24
C LYS A 2 -16.27 -10.11 -6.46
N VAL A 3 -15.04 -9.65 -6.28
CA VAL A 3 -13.98 -9.65 -7.30
C VAL A 3 -12.73 -10.35 -6.77
N LEU A 4 -11.95 -10.95 -7.65
CA LEU A 4 -10.68 -11.58 -7.26
C LEU A 4 -9.55 -10.54 -7.26
N ARG A 5 -8.69 -10.62 -6.25
CA ARG A 5 -7.48 -9.79 -6.09
C ARG A 5 -6.31 -10.66 -5.69
N TYR A 6 -5.12 -10.37 -6.22
CA TYR A 6 -3.88 -10.94 -5.74
C TYR A 6 -3.35 -10.03 -4.62
N VAL A 7 -3.34 -10.55 -3.39
CA VAL A 7 -3.11 -9.75 -2.19
C VAL A 7 -1.97 -10.34 -1.36
N GLY A 8 -1.18 -9.45 -0.77
CA GLY A 8 -0.27 -9.75 0.32
C GLY A 8 -0.85 -9.24 1.64
N ASN A 9 -0.84 -10.07 2.68
CA ASN A 9 -1.22 -9.69 4.03
C ASN A 9 -0.04 -9.87 4.98
N ILE A 10 0.07 -8.95 5.93
CA ILE A 10 0.96 -9.02 7.09
C ILE A 10 0.05 -8.95 8.31
N GLU A 11 -0.02 -10.04 9.06
CA GLU A 11 -0.82 -10.14 10.27
C GLU A 11 -0.04 -9.59 11.48
N GLU A 12 -0.73 -9.29 12.58
CA GLU A 12 -0.13 -8.67 13.79
C GLU A 12 0.96 -9.54 14.44
N ASP A 13 0.87 -10.86 14.27
CA ASP A 13 1.88 -11.83 14.73
C ASP A 13 3.13 -11.89 13.83
N GLY A 14 3.19 -11.07 12.77
CA GLY A 14 4.26 -11.04 11.78
C GLY A 14 4.09 -12.05 10.65
N THR A 15 3.03 -12.87 10.65
CA THR A 15 2.77 -13.84 9.58
C THR A 15 2.48 -13.12 8.27
N CYS A 16 3.30 -13.42 7.26
CA CYS A 16 3.14 -12.87 5.91
C CYS A 16 2.55 -13.94 4.97
N ARG A 17 1.54 -13.57 4.17
CA ARG A 17 0.92 -14.48 3.19
C ARG A 17 0.60 -13.76 1.90
N VAL A 18 0.71 -14.47 0.78
CA VAL A 18 0.29 -14.00 -0.54
C VAL A 18 -0.73 -14.99 -1.11
N LYS A 19 -1.88 -14.50 -1.56
CA LYS A 19 -2.98 -15.33 -2.08
C LYS A 19 -3.84 -14.60 -3.09
N ILE A 20 -4.62 -15.36 -3.86
CA ILE A 20 -5.81 -14.82 -4.53
C ILE A 20 -6.95 -14.79 -3.51
N ALA A 21 -7.57 -13.63 -3.31
CA ALA A 21 -8.69 -13.42 -2.39
C ALA A 21 -9.91 -12.89 -3.13
N ALA A 22 -11.10 -13.38 -2.75
CA ALA A 22 -12.37 -12.84 -3.22
C ALA A 22 -12.84 -11.73 -2.28
N VAL A 23 -12.73 -10.48 -2.73
CA VAL A 23 -13.06 -9.28 -1.95
C VAL A 23 -14.46 -8.76 -2.32
N ASP A 24 -15.20 -8.27 -1.33
CA ASP A 24 -16.53 -7.68 -1.52
C ASP A 24 -16.48 -6.15 -1.62
N GLY A 25 -17.63 -5.52 -1.87
CA GLY A 25 -17.71 -4.08 -2.13
C GLY A 25 -17.27 -3.16 -0.98
N ASN A 26 -17.19 -3.67 0.26
CA ASN A 26 -16.74 -2.93 1.43
C ASN A 26 -15.22 -3.03 1.63
N ASP A 27 -14.56 -3.99 0.98
CA ASP A 27 -13.12 -4.15 1.05
C ASP A 27 -12.40 -2.98 0.33
N PRO A 28 -11.39 -2.35 0.96
CA PRO A 28 -10.62 -1.27 0.34
C PRO A 28 -10.05 -1.61 -1.04
N LEU A 29 -9.68 -2.88 -1.26
CA LEU A 29 -9.06 -3.37 -2.49
C LEU A 29 -10.07 -3.63 -3.61
N PHE A 30 -11.37 -3.63 -3.31
CA PHE A 30 -12.42 -3.81 -4.31
C PHE A 30 -12.38 -2.72 -5.38
N LYS A 31 -12.15 -1.48 -4.95
CA LYS A 31 -12.19 -0.29 -5.81
C LYS A 31 -10.92 -0.08 -6.64
N VAL A 32 -9.84 -0.82 -6.37
CA VAL A 32 -8.56 -0.75 -7.11
C VAL A 32 -8.78 -1.20 -8.56
N LYS A 33 -8.32 -0.39 -9.52
CA LYS A 33 -8.53 -0.57 -10.96
C LYS A 33 -7.29 -0.15 -11.75
N ASN A 34 -7.22 -0.51 -13.03
CA ASN A 34 -6.34 0.09 -14.03
C ASN A 34 -4.84 0.14 -13.66
N GLY A 35 -4.27 -0.94 -13.14
CA GLY A 35 -2.83 -1.03 -12.84
C GLY A 35 -2.37 -0.27 -11.60
N GLU A 36 -3.29 0.26 -10.82
CA GLU A 36 -3.00 0.83 -9.50
C GLU A 36 -2.72 -0.28 -8.48
N ASN A 37 -1.87 0.05 -7.51
CA ASN A 37 -1.66 -0.73 -6.29
C ASN A 37 -2.30 0.01 -5.11
N ALA A 38 -2.69 -0.74 -4.08
CA ALA A 38 -3.15 -0.15 -2.84
C ALA A 38 -2.67 -0.95 -1.62
N LEU A 39 -2.33 -0.24 -0.55
CA LEU A 39 -2.05 -0.79 0.77
C LEU A 39 -3.13 -0.28 1.74
N ALA A 40 -3.72 -1.19 2.50
CA ALA A 40 -4.65 -0.86 3.58
C ALA A 40 -3.98 -1.14 4.92
N PHE A 41 -3.78 -0.10 5.72
CA PHE A 41 -3.20 -0.21 7.06
C PHE A 41 -4.32 -0.18 8.10
N TYR A 42 -4.32 -1.20 8.95
CA TYR A 42 -5.15 -1.27 10.14
C TYR A 42 -4.25 -1.00 11.34
N SER A 43 -4.63 -0.04 12.16
CA SER A 43 -3.90 0.31 13.38
C SER A 43 -4.86 0.77 14.47
N HIS A 44 -4.35 0.94 15.70
CA HIS A 44 -5.17 1.44 16.81
C HIS A 44 -5.89 2.76 16.50
N TYR A 45 -5.26 3.63 15.69
CA TYR A 45 -5.82 4.94 15.32
C TYR A 45 -6.68 4.91 14.04
N TYR A 46 -6.55 3.86 13.23
CA TYR A 46 -7.30 3.69 11.98
C TYR A 46 -8.18 2.45 12.08
N GLN A 47 -9.18 2.55 12.97
CA GLN A 47 -10.25 1.57 13.12
C GLN A 47 -11.59 2.26 13.42
N PRO A 48 -12.72 1.76 12.88
CA PRO A 48 -12.82 0.58 12.01
C PRO A 48 -12.43 0.85 10.54
N LEU A 49 -12.18 2.12 10.17
CA LEU A 49 -11.80 2.51 8.81
C LEU A 49 -10.27 2.52 8.64
N PRO A 50 -9.70 1.73 7.72
CA PRO A 50 -8.26 1.66 7.52
C PRO A 50 -7.71 2.91 6.82
N LEU A 51 -6.42 3.18 7.01
CA LEU A 51 -5.68 4.11 6.16
C LEU A 51 -5.36 3.42 4.84
N VAL A 52 -5.85 3.96 3.73
CA VAL A 52 -5.63 3.38 2.39
C VAL A 52 -4.68 4.27 1.59
N LEU A 53 -3.51 3.74 1.26
CA LEU A 53 -2.59 4.35 0.31
C LEU A 53 -2.80 3.71 -1.06
N ARG A 54 -3.12 4.52 -2.08
CA ARG A 54 -3.43 4.04 -3.43
C ARG A 54 -2.77 4.93 -4.48
N GLY A 55 -2.31 4.31 -5.55
CA GLY A 55 -1.80 5.00 -6.72
C GLY A 55 -1.16 4.04 -7.72
N TYR A 56 -0.55 4.58 -8.76
CA TYR A 56 0.24 3.79 -9.71
C TYR A 56 1.50 3.29 -9.02
N GLY A 57 1.61 1.97 -8.88
CA GLY A 57 2.77 1.34 -8.24
C GLY A 57 3.93 1.02 -9.19
N ALA A 58 3.76 1.30 -10.49
CA ALA A 58 4.76 1.05 -11.52
C ALA A 58 4.68 2.10 -12.63
N GLY A 59 5.82 2.39 -13.24
CA GLY A 59 5.98 3.36 -14.33
C GLY A 59 7.26 4.16 -14.16
N ASN A 60 7.95 4.47 -15.26
CA ASN A 60 9.29 5.07 -15.22
C ASN A 60 9.33 6.35 -14.38
N ASP A 61 8.38 7.27 -14.61
CA ASP A 61 8.36 8.56 -13.93
C ASP A 61 8.01 8.43 -12.44
N VAL A 62 7.04 7.59 -12.09
CA VAL A 62 6.63 7.39 -10.69
C VAL A 62 7.71 6.67 -9.87
N THR A 63 8.40 5.71 -10.47
CA THR A 63 9.53 5.02 -9.83
C THR A 63 10.73 5.96 -9.67
N ALA A 64 11.06 6.75 -10.71
CA ALA A 64 12.14 7.74 -10.62
C ALA A 64 11.87 8.81 -9.57
N ALA A 65 10.63 9.30 -9.47
CA ALA A 65 10.22 10.25 -8.44
C ALA A 65 10.39 9.67 -7.02
N GLY A 66 10.06 8.40 -6.81
CA GLY A 66 10.28 7.72 -5.53
C GLY A 66 11.76 7.67 -5.13
N VAL A 67 12.63 7.26 -6.05
CA VAL A 67 14.09 7.24 -5.82
C VAL A 67 14.64 8.66 -5.58
N PHE A 68 14.16 9.65 -6.34
CA PHE A 68 14.59 11.03 -6.16
C PHE A 68 14.16 11.61 -4.81
N ALA A 69 12.96 11.29 -4.33
CA ALA A 69 12.51 11.68 -2.99
C ALA A 69 13.42 11.09 -1.90
N ASP A 70 13.85 9.84 -2.05
CA ASP A 70 14.83 9.23 -1.14
C ASP A 70 16.19 9.93 -1.19
N LEU A 71 16.66 10.36 -2.37
CA LEU A 71 17.87 11.17 -2.49
C LEU A 71 17.75 12.52 -1.75
N LEU A 72 16.62 13.21 -1.89
CA LEU A 72 16.39 14.47 -1.16
C LEU A 72 16.35 14.23 0.36
N ARG A 73 15.83 13.08 0.79
CA ARG A 73 15.81 12.69 2.21
C ARG A 73 17.21 12.47 2.76
N THR A 74 18.14 11.90 2.00
CA THR A 74 19.55 11.75 2.45
C THR A 74 20.28 13.09 2.52
N LEU A 75 19.98 14.03 1.63
CA LEU A 75 20.57 15.38 1.66
C LEU A 75 20.05 16.22 2.84
N SER A 76 18.77 16.06 3.17
CA SER A 76 18.13 16.75 4.29
C SER A 76 18.42 16.10 5.64
N TRP A 77 19.00 14.89 5.64
CA TRP A 77 19.40 14.18 6.84
C TRP A 77 20.59 14.89 7.50
N LYS A 78 20.31 15.87 8.36
CA LYS A 78 21.30 16.33 9.33
C LYS A 78 21.63 15.16 10.23
N LEU A 79 22.91 14.74 10.24
CA LEU A 79 23.44 13.93 11.33
C LEU A 79 23.15 14.66 12.65
N GLY A 80 22.27 14.10 13.47
CA GLY A 80 22.09 14.48 14.86
C GLY A 80 21.33 15.80 15.09
N VAL A 81 20.02 15.68 15.31
CA VAL A 81 19.49 15.99 16.66
C VAL A 81 19.07 14.69 17.30
#